data_AF-A0A174LZY6-F1
#
_entry.id   AF-A0A174LZY6-F1
#
_cell.length_a   1.000
_cell.length_b   1.000
_cell.length_c   1.000
_cell.angle_alpha   90.00
_cell.angle_beta   90.00
_cell.angle_gamma   90.00
#
_symmetry.space_group_name_H-M   'P 1'
#
loop_
_entity.id
_entity.type
_entity.pdbx_description
1 polymer ?
#
loop_
_entity_poly.entity_id
_entity_poly.type
_entity_poly.pdbx_seq_one_letter_code
_entity_poly.pdbx_strand_id
1 'polypeptide(L)'
;MLSLEKVKNGLETFGYEYANNILCGHTKSKVKWALPTGIVNVMAFEQATSYLFGFSDNGINLFPVHGDWDIADNLFIPWSEITSFKMKNGLLENEMILSTSAMKIEMKINKVVANNSWVKDNLNYLKSKNYFYHH
;
A
#
# COMPACT_ATOMS: atom_id res chain seq x y z
N MET A 1 -5.54 -8.81 -16.27
CA MET A 1 -6.38 -9.01 -15.07
C MET A 1 -5.47 -9.06 -13.87
N LEU A 2 -5.75 -8.32 -12.80
CA LEU A 2 -5.05 -8.49 -11.53
C LEU A 2 -5.37 -9.90 -11.03
N SER A 3 -4.39 -10.79 -10.96
CA SER A 3 -4.56 -12.10 -10.30
C SER A 3 -3.67 -12.14 -9.07
N LEU A 4 -4.09 -12.89 -8.05
CA LEU A 4 -3.28 -13.06 -6.85
C LEU A 4 -1.90 -13.67 -7.17
N GLU A 5 -1.85 -14.60 -8.12
CA GLU A 5 -0.60 -15.24 -8.57
C GLU A 5 0.38 -14.22 -9.16
N LYS A 6 -0.11 -13.32 -10.02
CA LYS A 6 0.74 -12.25 -10.59
C LYS A 6 1.28 -11.32 -9.50
N VAL A 7 0.47 -11.01 -8.49
CA VAL A 7 0.91 -10.20 -7.33
C VAL A 7 2.00 -10.94 -6.55
N LYS A 8 1.80 -12.21 -6.23
CA LYS A 8 2.79 -13.02 -5.50
C LYS A 8 4.13 -13.07 -6.24
N ASN A 9 4.11 -13.42 -7.51
CA ASN A 9 5.32 -13.51 -8.33
C ASN A 9 6.06 -12.16 -8.40
N GLY A 10 5.32 -11.05 -8.52
CA GLY A 10 5.92 -9.72 -8.52
C GLY A 10 6.45 -9.29 -7.16
N LEU A 11 5.89 -9.75 -6.05
CA LEU A 11 6.39 -9.44 -4.70
C LEU A 11 7.63 -10.28 -4.35
N GLU A 12 7.70 -11.53 -4.83
CA GLU A 12 8.84 -12.42 -4.62
C GLU A 12 10.16 -11.84 -5.19
N THR A 13 10.10 -11.06 -6.27
CA THR A 13 11.31 -10.41 -6.83
C THR A 13 11.92 -9.37 -5.89
N PHE A 14 11.14 -8.87 -4.92
CA PHE A 14 11.59 -7.96 -3.86
C PHE A 14 11.84 -8.69 -2.53
N GLY A 15 11.82 -10.03 -2.52
CA GLY A 15 11.95 -10.84 -1.31
C GLY A 15 10.79 -10.69 -0.33
N TYR A 16 9.63 -10.20 -0.80
CA TYR A 16 8.45 -10.02 0.05
C TYR A 16 7.57 -11.28 0.05
N GLU A 17 7.40 -11.90 1.21
CA GLU A 17 6.53 -13.06 1.38
C GLU A 17 5.07 -12.65 1.55
N TYR A 18 4.21 -13.11 0.65
CA TYR A 18 2.77 -12.87 0.73
C TYR A 18 2.14 -13.73 1.85
N ALA A 19 1.52 -13.07 2.84
CA ALA A 19 0.83 -13.71 3.96
C ALA A 19 -0.57 -13.14 4.22
N ASN A 20 -1.35 -12.91 3.15
CA ASN A 20 -2.66 -12.24 3.18
C ASN A 20 -2.61 -10.81 3.75
N ASN A 21 -1.45 -10.19 3.63
CA ASN A 21 -1.07 -8.94 4.28
C ASN A 21 -0.86 -7.80 3.26
N ILE A 22 -1.50 -7.90 2.09
CA ILE A 22 -1.39 -6.92 1.01
C ILE A 22 -2.73 -6.22 0.77
N LEU A 23 -2.72 -4.90 0.74
CA LEU A 23 -3.85 -4.09 0.30
C LEU A 23 -3.58 -3.45 -1.06
N CYS A 24 -4.62 -3.30 -1.87
CA CYS A 24 -4.57 -2.51 -3.09
C CYS A 24 -5.14 -1.12 -2.83
N GLY A 25 -4.43 -0.09 -3.25
CA GLY A 25 -4.93 1.26 -3.22
C GLY A 25 -4.46 2.11 -4.38
N HIS A 26 -4.98 3.32 -4.45
CA HIS A 26 -4.60 4.31 -5.43
C HIS A 26 -4.60 5.71 -4.81
N THR A 27 -3.91 6.64 -5.47
CA THR A 27 -3.84 8.03 -5.01
C THR A 27 -5.24 8.64 -4.93
N LYS A 28 -5.46 9.45 -3.89
CA LYS A 28 -6.65 10.28 -3.73
C LYS A 28 -6.46 11.55 -4.57
N SER A 29 -6.75 11.50 -5.87
CA SER A 29 -6.77 12.62 -6.85
C SER A 29 -5.64 13.67 -6.70
N LYS A 30 -4.63 13.65 -7.58
CA LYS A 30 -3.53 14.65 -7.69
C LYS A 30 -3.07 15.21 -6.34
N VAL A 31 -2.72 14.34 -5.40
CA VAL A 31 -2.02 14.78 -4.18
C VAL A 31 -0.68 15.39 -4.62
N LYS A 32 -0.48 16.67 -4.33
CA LYS A 32 0.86 17.28 -4.41
C LYS A 32 1.67 16.71 -3.25
N TRP A 33 2.46 15.69 -3.55
CA TRP A 33 3.43 15.13 -2.63
C TRP A 33 4.50 16.19 -2.34
N ALA A 34 4.67 16.56 -1.08
CA ALA A 34 5.84 17.31 -0.65
C ALA A 34 6.90 16.28 -0.20
N LEU A 35 7.57 15.67 -1.18
CA LEU A 35 8.68 14.75 -0.92
C LEU A 35 10.00 15.48 -1.26
N PRO A 36 11.07 15.26 -0.47
CA PRO A 36 12.40 15.72 -0.85
C PRO A 36 12.81 15.06 -2.17
N THR A 37 13.11 15.87 -3.18
CA THR A 37 13.42 15.43 -4.54
C THR A 37 14.85 14.86 -4.61
N GLY A 38 15.02 13.63 -5.11
CA GLY A 38 16.35 13.08 -5.38
C GLY A 38 16.53 11.55 -5.42
N ILE A 39 15.49 10.74 -5.16
CA ILE A 39 15.60 9.27 -5.06
C ILE A 39 14.70 8.60 -6.10
N VAL A 40 15.18 7.52 -6.73
CA VAL A 40 14.45 6.74 -7.76
C VAL A 40 13.05 6.32 -7.28
N ASN A 41 12.93 5.88 -6.03
CA ASN A 41 11.65 5.55 -5.42
C ASN A 41 10.68 6.73 -5.48
N VAL A 42 11.10 7.94 -5.10
CA VAL A 42 10.24 9.16 -5.13
C VAL A 42 9.67 9.38 -6.53
N MET A 43 10.48 9.19 -7.58
CA MET A 43 10.02 9.29 -8.96
C MET A 43 8.99 8.21 -9.33
N ALA A 44 9.13 6.99 -8.82
CA ALA A 44 8.14 5.92 -9.00
C ALA A 44 6.82 6.24 -8.28
N PHE A 45 6.87 6.83 -7.08
CA PHE A 45 5.67 7.32 -6.38
C PHE A 45 4.97 8.46 -7.14
N GLU A 46 5.70 9.39 -7.75
CA GLU A 46 5.06 10.47 -8.52
C GLU A 46 4.35 9.96 -9.78
N GLN A 47 4.89 8.92 -10.42
CA GLN A 47 4.33 8.34 -11.65
C GLN A 47 3.19 7.35 -11.38
N ALA A 48 3.28 6.58 -10.29
CA ALA A 48 2.31 5.54 -9.98
C ALA A 48 0.99 6.13 -9.44
N THR A 49 -0.11 5.73 -10.07
CA THR A 49 -1.46 6.03 -9.57
C THR A 49 -1.96 4.96 -8.62
N SER A 50 -1.44 3.73 -8.71
CA SER A 50 -1.85 2.56 -7.95
C SER A 50 -0.70 1.97 -7.15
N TYR A 51 -1.02 1.31 -6.04
CA TYR A 51 -0.06 0.82 -5.07
C TYR A 51 -0.52 -0.50 -4.45
N LEU A 52 0.45 -1.35 -4.12
CA LEU A 52 0.26 -2.42 -3.14
C LEU A 52 0.90 -2.01 -1.82
N PHE A 53 0.19 -2.25 -0.72
CA PHE A 53 0.65 -1.97 0.65
C PHE A 53 0.82 -3.28 1.38
N GLY A 54 2.07 -3.68 1.63
CA GLY A 54 2.44 -4.88 2.35
C GLY A 54 2.69 -4.60 3.82
N PHE A 55 1.95 -5.26 4.70
CA PHE A 55 2.05 -5.08 6.15
C PHE A 55 2.85 -6.21 6.78
N SER A 56 3.85 -5.87 7.58
CA SER A 56 4.60 -6.82 8.39
C SER A 56 4.73 -6.31 9.82
N ASP A 57 5.26 -7.14 10.71
CA ASP A 57 5.48 -6.76 12.11
C ASP A 57 6.52 -5.64 12.26
N ASN A 58 7.36 -5.41 11.24
CA ASN A 58 8.41 -4.39 11.27
C ASN A 58 7.96 -3.06 10.63
N GLY A 59 6.98 -3.08 9.73
CA GLY A 59 6.53 -1.86 9.05
C GLY A 59 5.60 -2.11 7.87
N ILE A 60 5.56 -1.12 6.99
CA ILE A 60 4.77 -1.15 5.76
C ILE A 60 5.69 -1.02 4.56
N ASN A 61 5.56 -1.95 3.61
CA ASN A 61 6.13 -1.84 2.28
C ASN A 61 5.12 -1.19 1.34
N LEU A 62 5.55 -0.17 0.62
CA LEU A 62 4.78 0.49 -0.42
C LEU A 62 5.40 0.12 -1.76
N PHE A 63 4.61 -0.56 -2.59
CA PHE A 63 4.99 -1.00 -3.92
C PHE A 63 4.24 -0.16 -4.95
N PRO A 64 4.89 0.81 -5.61
CA PRO A 64 4.28 1.52 -6.72
C PRO A 64 3.95 0.54 -7.84
N VAL A 65 2.74 0.65 -8.40
CA VAL A 65 2.27 -0.20 -9.50
C VAL A 65 2.02 0.66 -10.72
N HIS A 66 2.75 0.35 -11.79
CA HIS A 66 2.54 0.91 -13.12
C HIS A 66 1.66 -0.02 -13.97
N GLY A 67 1.07 0.56 -15.02
CA GLY A 67 0.46 -0.12 -16.17
C GLY A 67 0.02 -1.57 -15.94
N ASP A 68 0.61 -2.51 -16.67
CA ASP A 68 0.30 -3.94 -16.65
C ASP A 68 0.67 -4.65 -15.34
N TRP A 69 0.43 -4.06 -14.19
CA TRP A 69 0.81 -4.57 -12.87
C TRP A 69 2.32 -4.76 -12.74
N ASP A 70 3.06 -3.84 -13.34
CA ASP A 70 4.51 -3.76 -13.21
C ASP A 70 4.81 -3.10 -11.86
N ILE A 71 5.49 -3.85 -10.98
CA ILE A 71 5.79 -3.41 -9.63
C ILE A 71 7.18 -2.78 -9.66
N ALA A 72 7.28 -1.51 -9.26
CA ALA A 72 8.54 -0.80 -9.15
C ALA A 72 9.19 -1.01 -7.77
N ASP A 73 10.42 -0.50 -7.62
CA ASP A 73 11.17 -0.53 -6.36
C ASP A 73 10.34 -0.03 -5.18
N ASN A 74 10.35 -0.83 -4.11
CA ASN A 74 9.52 -0.59 -2.94
C ASN A 74 10.14 0.46 -2.01
N LEU A 75 9.26 1.16 -1.29
CA LEU A 75 9.64 1.94 -0.12
C LEU A 75 9.20 1.19 1.13
N PHE A 76 10.15 0.82 1.97
CA PHE A 76 9.85 0.31 3.31
C PHE A 76 9.81 1.46 4.31
N ILE A 77 8.74 1.53 5.11
CA ILE A 77 8.59 2.47 6.21
C ILE A 77 8.44 1.66 7.50
N PRO A 78 9.43 1.68 8.42
CA PRO A 78 9.32 0.96 9.68
C PRO A 78 8.24 1.59 10.57
N TRP A 79 7.59 0.78 11.40
CA TRP A 79 6.57 1.29 12.34
C TRP A 79 7.11 2.38 13.27
N SER A 80 8.40 2.30 13.64
CA SER A 80 9.07 3.30 14.48
C SER A 80 9.16 4.70 13.85
N GLU A 81 9.07 4.81 12.53
CA GLU A 81 9.08 6.10 11.81
C GLU A 81 7.67 6.65 11.55
N ILE A 82 6.64 5.83 11.72
CA ILE A 82 5.26 6.20 11.51
C ILE A 82 4.74 6.92 12.75
N THR A 83 4.53 8.23 12.63
CA THR A 83 4.00 9.07 13.72
C THR A 83 2.49 9.02 13.81
N SER A 84 1.80 8.62 12.73
CA SER A 84 0.36 8.44 12.71
C SER A 84 -0.06 7.48 11.60
N PHE A 85 -0.83 6.45 11.95
CA PHE A 85 -1.49 5.58 10.98
C PHE A 85 -2.99 5.55 11.24
N LYS A 86 -3.79 5.76 10.18
CA LYS A 86 -5.27 5.76 10.28
C LYS A 86 -5.89 5.10 9.06
N MET A 87 -6.76 4.13 9.29
CA MET A 87 -7.70 3.62 8.29
C MET A 87 -9.11 4.11 8.58
N LYS A 88 -9.68 4.89 7.66
CA LYS A 88 -11.07 5.36 7.70
C LYS A 88 -11.92 4.48 6.80
N ASN A 89 -12.99 3.91 7.35
CA ASN A 89 -13.97 3.20 6.52
C ASN A 89 -14.83 4.22 5.75
N GLY A 90 -14.76 4.19 4.42
CA GLY A 90 -15.72 4.90 3.56
C GLY A 90 -16.85 3.99 3.09
N LEU A 91 -17.74 4.44 2.20
CA LEU A 91 -18.82 3.60 1.67
C LEU A 91 -18.28 2.60 0.63
N LEU A 92 -17.68 3.13 -0.45
CA LEU A 92 -17.14 2.35 -1.57
C LEU A 92 -15.69 1.91 -1.32
N GLU A 93 -14.87 2.83 -0.86
CA GLU A 93 -13.44 2.63 -0.59
C GLU A 93 -13.10 3.07 0.83
N ASN A 94 -12.05 2.49 1.39
CA ASN A 94 -11.46 3.00 2.61
C ASN A 94 -10.46 4.12 2.28
N GLU A 95 -10.10 4.90 3.28
CA GLU A 95 -9.04 5.90 3.17
C GLU A 95 -7.94 5.57 4.16
N MET A 96 -6.73 5.36 3.64
CA MET A 96 -5.52 5.15 4.42
C MET A 96 -4.76 6.47 4.53
N ILE A 97 -4.40 6.84 5.74
CA ILE A 97 -3.57 8.01 6.03
C ILE A 97 -2.39 7.54 6.87
N LEU A 98 -1.18 7.74 6.36
CA LEU A 98 0.08 7.45 7.05
C LEU A 98 0.89 8.75 7.11
N SER A 99 1.42 9.07 8.28
CA SER A 99 2.34 10.20 8.46
C SER A 99 3.64 9.72 9.08
N THR A 100 4.74 10.28 8.61
CA THR A 100 6.06 10.25 9.25
C THR A 100 6.47 11.69 9.62
N SER A 101 7.67 11.89 10.16
CA SER A 101 8.21 13.24 10.37
C SER A 101 8.48 13.99 9.07
N ALA A 102 8.74 13.26 7.97
CA ALA A 102 9.14 13.82 6.69
C ALA A 102 8.00 13.91 5.67
N MET A 103 6.97 13.05 5.78
CA MET A 103 5.94 12.96 4.75
C MET A 103 4.57 12.52 5.29
N LYS A 104 3.55 12.76 4.47
CA LYS A 104 2.19 12.30 4.69
C LYS A 104 1.65 11.64 3.42
N ILE A 105 1.11 10.43 3.58
CA ILE A 105 0.58 9.57 2.54
C ILE A 105 -0.93 9.43 2.73
N GLU A 106 -1.71 9.82 1.72
CA GLU A 106 -3.17 9.67 1.69
C GLU A 106 -3.60 8.88 0.46
N MET A 107 -4.23 7.73 0.70
CA MET A 107 -4.58 6.76 -0.34
C MET A 107 -6.03 6.29 -0.20
N LYS A 108 -6.67 5.98 -1.32
CA LYS A 108 -7.92 5.22 -1.36
C LYS A 108 -7.58 3.74 -1.42
N ILE A 109 -8.22 2.94 -0.56
CA ILE A 109 -7.99 1.50 -0.47
C ILE A 109 -9.24 0.78 -0.92
N ASN A 110 -9.06 -0.11 -1.89
CA ASN A 110 -10.13 -0.94 -2.42
C ASN A 110 -10.64 -1.90 -1.35
N LYS A 111 -11.95 -1.96 -1.16
CA LYS A 111 -12.58 -2.96 -0.27
C LYS A 111 -12.80 -4.31 -0.95
N VAL A 112 -13.11 -4.24 -2.24
CA VAL A 112 -13.42 -5.36 -3.11
C VAL A 112 -12.93 -4.99 -4.51
N VAL A 113 -12.48 -5.97 -5.26
CA VAL A 113 -12.18 -5.83 -6.69
C VAL A 113 -12.88 -6.98 -7.40
N ALA A 114 -13.56 -6.69 -8.51
CA ALA A 114 -14.28 -7.71 -9.27
C ALA A 114 -13.35 -8.88 -9.62
N ASN A 115 -13.84 -10.11 -9.41
CA ASN A 115 -13.10 -11.36 -9.62
C ASN A 115 -11.79 -11.49 -8.81
N ASN A 116 -11.65 -10.73 -7.73
CA ASN A 116 -10.47 -10.70 -6.87
C ASN A 116 -10.88 -10.73 -5.40
N SER A 117 -11.36 -11.89 -4.94
CA SER A 117 -11.83 -12.09 -3.56
C SER A 117 -10.74 -11.83 -2.52
N TRP A 118 -9.49 -12.14 -2.86
CA TRP A 118 -8.33 -11.97 -2.00
C TRP A 118 -8.15 -10.53 -1.48
N VAL A 119 -8.61 -9.51 -2.22
CA VAL A 119 -8.56 -8.11 -1.75
C VAL A 119 -9.40 -7.93 -0.49
N LYS A 120 -10.60 -8.50 -0.49
CA LYS A 120 -11.50 -8.47 0.67
C LYS A 120 -10.94 -9.32 1.81
N ASP A 121 -10.39 -10.48 1.49
CA ASP A 121 -9.86 -11.42 2.48
C ASP A 121 -8.65 -10.81 3.22
N ASN A 122 -7.74 -10.16 2.50
CA ASN A 122 -6.59 -9.47 3.07
C ASN A 122 -7.01 -8.30 3.96
N LEU A 123 -8.00 -7.50 3.51
CA LEU A 123 -8.53 -6.42 4.33
C LEU A 123 -9.11 -6.93 5.66
N ASN A 124 -9.80 -8.07 5.65
CA ASN A 124 -10.34 -8.68 6.87
C ASN A 124 -9.25 -9.29 7.75
N TYR A 125 -8.25 -9.93 7.15
CA TYR A 125 -7.09 -10.47 7.85
C TYR A 125 -6.31 -9.35 8.58
N LEU A 126 -6.03 -8.24 7.92
CA LEU A 126 -5.30 -7.13 8.53
C LEU A 126 -6.09 -6.46 9.67
N LYS A 127 -7.42 -6.40 9.56
CA LYS A 127 -8.29 -5.96 10.66
C LYS A 127 -8.18 -6.89 11.86
N SER A 128 -8.24 -8.20 11.65
CA SER A 128 -8.19 -9.18 12.76
C SER A 128 -6.84 -9.22 13.47
N LYS A 129 -5.77 -8.80 12.76
CA LYS A 129 -4.42 -8.65 13.30
C LYS A 129 -4.11 -7.26 13.89
N ASN A 130 -5.09 -6.35 13.92
CA ASN A 130 -4.97 -5.00 14.46
C ASN A 130 -3.89 -4.10 13.80
N TYR A 131 -3.42 -4.43 12.59
CA TYR A 131 -2.46 -3.59 11.86
C TYR A 131 -2.97 -2.15 11.60
N PHE A 132 -4.29 -1.93 11.64
CA PHE A 132 -4.87 -0.61 11.41
C PHE A 132 -4.98 0.28 12.65
N TYR A 133 -4.69 -0.28 13.82
CA TYR A 133 -4.90 0.36 15.10
C TYR A 133 -3.61 0.37 15.95
N HIS A 134 -2.48 -0.04 15.36
CA HIS A 134 -1.18 0.03 16.03
C HIS A 134 -0.79 1.50 16.24
N HIS A 135 -0.49 1.83 17.50
CA HIS A 135 0.00 3.10 18.01
C HIS A 135 1.28 2.86 18.80
#